data_AF-A0A8T7J469-F1
#
_entry.id   AF-A0A8T7J469-F1
#
_cell.length_a   1.000
_cell.length_b   1.000
_cell.length_c   1.000
_cell.angle_alpha   90.00
_cell.angle_beta   90.00
_cell.angle_gamma   90.00
#
_symmetry.space_group_name_H-M   'P 1'
#
loop_
_entity.id
_entity.type
_entity.pdbx_description
1 polymer ?
#
loop_
_entity_poly.entity_id
_entity_poly.type
_entity_poly.pdbx_seq_one_letter_code
_entity_poly.pdbx_strand_id
1 'polypeptide(L)'
;MNFANTLVTNVTANPETNVAVLEMLEMETNQDVQYHVYEVAYEGKKIYCCLSGGVIENNEIQFTPVGLGAFEAMTNIVADTDVEYFADFIDSNSSIDEQLEVIFGNVPNNARVCLVGDITGELKAELAKYFRLLH
;
A
#
# COMPACT_ATOMS: atom_id res chain seq x y z
N MET A 1 2.88 19.21 -2.57
CA MET A 1 3.53 18.24 -3.48
C MET A 1 2.49 17.73 -4.49
N ASN A 2 2.88 17.33 -5.71
CA ASN A 2 1.95 16.74 -6.69
C ASN A 2 2.66 15.54 -7.32
N PHE A 3 2.63 14.39 -6.66
CA PHE A 3 2.98 13.12 -7.31
C PHE A 3 1.72 12.59 -7.99
N ALA A 4 1.86 12.13 -9.24
CA ALA A 4 0.75 11.46 -9.89
C ALA A 4 0.68 10.03 -9.33
N ASN A 5 -0.52 9.58 -8.99
CA ASN A 5 -0.76 8.20 -8.62
C ASN A 5 -1.98 7.64 -9.35
N THR A 6 -1.97 6.33 -9.58
CA THR A 6 -3.07 5.60 -10.21
C THR A 6 -3.27 4.28 -9.48
N LEU A 7 -4.51 3.99 -9.11
CA LEU A 7 -4.88 2.73 -8.48
C LEU A 7 -4.63 1.57 -9.46
N VAL A 8 -3.94 0.54 -9.00
CA VAL A 8 -3.70 -0.68 -9.76
C VAL A 8 -4.89 -1.62 -9.52
N THR A 9 -5.70 -1.85 -10.56
CA THR A 9 -6.98 -2.58 -10.44
C THR A 9 -6.93 -4.04 -10.88
N ASN A 10 -5.84 -4.46 -11.51
CA ASN A 10 -5.66 -5.80 -12.06
C ASN A 10 -4.76 -6.68 -11.18
N VAL A 11 -4.77 -6.42 -9.87
CA VAL A 11 -3.93 -7.12 -8.89
C VAL A 11 -4.78 -7.52 -7.69
N THR A 12 -4.47 -8.68 -7.13
CA THR A 12 -5.17 -9.21 -5.96
C THR A 12 -4.20 -9.99 -5.08
N ALA A 13 -4.59 -10.17 -3.82
CA ALA A 13 -3.85 -10.97 -2.86
C ALA A 13 -3.99 -12.47 -3.15
N ASN A 14 -3.32 -13.29 -2.37
CA ASN A 14 -3.50 -14.73 -2.47
C ASN A 14 -4.93 -15.14 -2.07
N PRO A 15 -5.46 -16.25 -2.60
CA PRO A 15 -6.84 -16.67 -2.34
C PRO A 15 -7.18 -16.80 -0.84
N GLU A 16 -6.26 -17.33 -0.04
CA GLU A 16 -6.44 -17.50 1.41
C GLU A 16 -6.54 -16.14 2.12
N THR A 17 -5.72 -15.16 1.73
CA THR A 17 -5.75 -13.80 2.25
C THR A 17 -7.03 -13.07 1.85
N ASN A 18 -7.51 -13.24 0.62
CA ASN A 18 -8.79 -12.70 0.18
C ASN A 18 -9.95 -13.24 1.03
N VAL A 19 -9.97 -14.54 1.30
CA VAL A 19 -10.98 -15.16 2.18
C VAL A 19 -10.91 -14.58 3.59
N ALA A 20 -9.71 -14.49 4.18
CA ALA A 20 -9.53 -13.92 5.52
C ALA A 20 -9.98 -12.45 5.61
N VAL A 21 -9.74 -11.65 4.55
CA VAL A 21 -10.22 -10.26 4.46
C VAL A 21 -11.75 -10.21 4.36
N LEU A 22 -12.36 -11.01 3.49
CA LEU A 22 -13.81 -11.04 3.33
C LEU A 22 -14.52 -11.52 4.61
N GLU A 23 -13.97 -12.53 5.29
CA GLU A 23 -14.47 -12.99 6.59
C GLU A 23 -14.36 -11.90 7.66
N MET A 24 -13.23 -11.19 7.73
CA MET A 24 -13.04 -10.05 8.64
C MET A 24 -14.03 -8.92 8.39
N LEU A 25 -14.42 -8.71 7.13
CA LEU A 25 -15.40 -7.69 6.72
C LEU A 25 -16.86 -8.18 6.79
N GLU A 26 -17.10 -9.43 7.22
CA GLU A 26 -18.42 -10.07 7.24
C GLU A 26 -19.10 -10.09 5.84
N MET A 27 -18.29 -10.22 4.78
CA MET A 27 -18.73 -10.23 3.38
C MET A 27 -18.74 -11.66 2.81
N GLU A 28 -19.43 -11.85 1.69
CA GLU A 28 -19.42 -13.13 0.99
C GLU A 28 -18.03 -13.43 0.39
N THR A 29 -17.54 -14.66 0.58
CA THR A 29 -16.18 -15.08 0.17
C THR A 29 -15.97 -15.22 -1.35
N ASN A 30 -16.99 -14.94 -2.16
CA ASN A 30 -16.96 -15.02 -3.62
C ASN A 30 -16.91 -13.63 -4.30
N GLN A 31 -16.49 -12.60 -3.56
CA GLN A 31 -16.37 -11.24 -4.06
C GLN A 31 -14.92 -10.89 -4.41
N ASP A 32 -14.73 -10.09 -5.45
CA ASP A 32 -13.42 -9.55 -5.80
C ASP A 32 -13.00 -8.50 -4.76
N VAL A 33 -11.78 -8.65 -4.23
CA VAL A 33 -11.19 -7.71 -3.27
C VAL A 33 -10.23 -6.77 -4.01
N GLN A 34 -10.56 -5.49 -4.03
CA GLN A 34 -9.67 -4.44 -4.54
C GLN A 34 -8.82 -3.89 -3.39
N TYR A 35 -7.50 -4.04 -3.51
CA TYR A 35 -6.56 -3.50 -2.54
C TYR A 35 -6.07 -2.11 -2.93
N HIS A 36 -5.64 -1.35 -1.92
CA HIS A 36 -5.02 -0.04 -2.07
C HIS A 36 -3.56 -0.17 -2.52
N VAL A 37 -3.38 -0.52 -3.79
CA VAL A 37 -2.07 -0.56 -4.46
C VAL A 37 -2.06 0.51 -5.54
N TYR A 38 -1.02 1.33 -5.56
CA TYR A 38 -0.91 2.48 -6.44
C TYR A 38 0.40 2.44 -7.21
N GLU A 39 0.33 2.78 -8.49
CA GLU A 39 1.49 3.23 -9.25
C GLU A 39 1.68 4.73 -8.97
N VAL A 40 2.88 5.12 -8.58
CA VAL A 40 3.27 6.48 -8.22
C VAL A 40 4.37 6.95 -9.16
N ALA A 41 4.18 8.11 -9.77
CA ALA A 41 5.22 8.80 -10.52
C ALA A 41 5.82 9.94 -9.67
N TYR A 42 7.10 9.81 -9.30
CA TYR A 42 7.81 10.77 -8.44
C TYR A 42 9.21 11.03 -8.99
N GLU A 43 9.53 12.29 -9.29
CA GLU A 43 10.84 12.73 -9.81
C GLU A 43 11.39 11.89 -10.99
N GLY A 44 10.50 11.45 -11.89
CA GLY A 44 10.86 10.60 -13.04
C GLY A 44 11.03 9.11 -12.71
N LYS A 45 10.82 8.71 -11.46
CA LYS A 45 10.72 7.32 -11.02
C LYS A 45 9.27 6.85 -11.09
N LYS A 46 9.08 5.59 -11.44
CA LYS A 46 7.86 4.82 -11.27
C LYS A 46 8.03 3.95 -10.03
N ILE A 47 7.18 4.11 -9.04
CA ILE A 47 7.17 3.36 -7.78
C ILE A 47 5.82 2.68 -7.68
N TYR A 48 5.75 1.49 -7.10
CA TYR A 48 4.47 0.94 -6.69
C TYR A 48 4.41 0.96 -5.17
N CYS A 49 3.33 1.51 -4.60
CA CYS A 49 3.14 1.50 -3.16
C CYS A 49 1.82 0.87 -2.78
N CYS A 50 1.80 0.15 -1.67
CA CYS A 50 0.56 -0.30 -1.04
C CYS A 50 0.34 0.44 0.27
N LEU A 51 -0.93 0.72 0.57
CA LEU A 51 -1.34 1.21 1.89
C LEU A 51 -1.67 -0.01 2.75
N SER A 52 -0.73 -0.39 3.60
CA SER A 52 -0.83 -1.60 4.39
C SER A 52 -1.18 -1.28 5.85
N GLY A 53 -2.22 -1.94 6.34
CA GLY A 53 -2.61 -1.86 7.73
C GLY A 53 -1.74 -2.74 8.58
N GLY A 54 -1.22 -2.20 9.68
CA GLY A 54 -0.38 -2.97 10.58
C GLY A 54 0.40 -2.09 11.54
N VAL A 55 1.21 -2.76 12.35
CA VAL A 55 2.12 -2.13 13.30
C VAL A 55 3.50 -2.75 13.17
N ILE A 56 4.54 -1.99 13.50
CA ILE A 56 5.90 -2.52 13.59
C ILE A 56 6.16 -2.86 15.06
N GLU A 57 6.28 -4.15 15.37
CA GLU A 57 6.59 -4.65 16.71
C GLU A 57 7.84 -5.53 16.63
N ASN A 58 8.81 -5.31 17.53
CA ASN A 58 10.06 -6.08 17.58
C ASN A 58 10.85 -6.11 16.27
N ASN A 59 10.84 -5.01 15.50
CA ASN A 59 11.49 -4.91 14.18
C ASN A 59 10.88 -5.84 13.11
N GLU A 60 9.66 -6.33 13.35
CA GLU A 60 8.86 -7.10 12.40
C GLU A 60 7.55 -6.37 12.12
N ILE A 61 7.06 -6.47 10.89
CA ILE A 61 5.78 -5.88 10.50
C ILE A 61 4.68 -6.90 10.81
N GLN A 62 3.78 -6.53 11.72
CA GLN A 62 2.59 -7.28 12.03
C GLN A 62 1.43 -6.71 11.20
N PHE A 63 1.17 -7.34 10.05
CA PHE A 63 0.09 -6.92 9.16
C PHE A 63 -1.28 -7.31 9.72
N THR A 64 -2.27 -6.45 9.50
CA THR A 64 -3.68 -6.87 9.52
C THR A 64 -3.96 -7.73 8.29
N PRO A 65 -5.05 -8.53 8.24
CA PRO A 65 -5.42 -9.27 7.03
C PRO A 65 -5.53 -8.36 5.79
N VAL A 66 -6.09 -7.16 5.96
CA VAL A 66 -6.18 -6.15 4.89
C VAL A 66 -4.80 -5.66 4.46
N GLY A 67 -3.90 -5.41 5.41
CA GLY A 67 -2.52 -4.99 5.11
C GLY A 67 -1.71 -6.08 4.40
N LEU A 68 -1.82 -7.32 4.85
CA LEU A 68 -1.19 -8.46 4.19
C LEU A 68 -1.70 -8.59 2.76
N GLY A 69 -3.01 -8.46 2.55
CA GLY A 69 -3.59 -8.51 1.22
C GLY A 69 -3.11 -7.39 0.31
N ALA A 70 -2.96 -6.17 0.83
CA ALA A 70 -2.41 -5.05 0.05
C ALA A 70 -0.94 -5.27 -0.32
N PHE A 71 -0.15 -5.84 0.60
CA PHE A 71 1.24 -6.22 0.34
C PHE A 71 1.36 -7.33 -0.71
N GLU A 72 0.58 -8.41 -0.58
CA GLU A 72 0.55 -9.51 -1.56
C GLU A 72 0.06 -9.05 -2.94
N ALA A 73 -0.97 -8.21 -3.00
CA ALA A 73 -1.43 -7.65 -4.26
C ALA A 73 -0.33 -6.84 -4.96
N MET A 74 0.48 -6.09 -4.20
CA MET A 74 1.63 -5.37 -4.75
C MET A 74 2.75 -6.30 -5.22
N THR A 75 3.05 -7.37 -4.47
CA THR A 75 4.11 -8.32 -4.84
C THR A 75 3.73 -9.16 -6.06
N ASN A 76 2.43 -9.37 -6.30
CA ASN A 76 1.88 -10.07 -7.45
C ASN A 76 1.89 -9.26 -8.76
N ILE A 77 2.30 -7.98 -8.73
CA ILE A 77 2.49 -7.20 -9.96
C ILE A 77 3.69 -7.77 -10.72
N VAL A 78 3.42 -8.29 -11.92
CA VAL A 78 4.45 -8.78 -12.84
C VAL A 78 5.48 -7.68 -13.11
N ALA A 79 6.76 -8.02 -12.95
CA ALA A 79 7.88 -7.15 -13.25
C ALA A 79 8.86 -7.84 -14.21
N ASP A 80 9.39 -7.07 -15.16
CA ASP A 80 10.35 -7.56 -16.15
C ASP A 80 11.79 -7.67 -15.60
N THR A 81 12.03 -7.12 -14.40
CA THR A 81 13.34 -7.05 -13.74
C THR A 81 13.23 -7.41 -12.27
N ASP A 82 14.36 -7.67 -11.62
CA ASP A 82 14.41 -7.77 -10.16
C ASP A 82 13.87 -6.50 -9.51
N VAL A 83 13.15 -6.70 -8.40
CA VAL A 83 12.36 -5.68 -7.72
C VAL A 83 12.85 -5.53 -6.30
N GLU A 84 13.10 -4.30 -5.87
CA GLU A 84 13.46 -4.00 -4.49
C GLU A 84 12.23 -3.63 -3.67
N TYR A 85 12.13 -4.21 -2.47
CA TYR A 85 11.03 -4.01 -1.54
C TYR A 85 11.48 -3.18 -0.35
N PHE A 86 10.71 -2.15 -0.04
CA PHE A 86 10.91 -1.24 1.08
C PHE A 86 9.63 -1.24 1.91
N ALA A 87 9.79 -1.05 3.21
CA ALA A 87 8.68 -0.82 4.11
C ALA A 87 9.03 0.33 5.02
N ASP A 88 8.12 1.28 5.13
CA ASP A 88 8.27 2.44 6.00
C ASP A 88 6.98 2.70 6.76
N PHE A 89 7.14 3.20 7.98
CA PHE A 89 6.03 3.58 8.83
C PHE A 89 5.57 4.99 8.51
N ILE A 90 4.26 5.19 8.46
CA ILE A 90 3.63 6.49 8.28
C ILE A 90 2.61 6.73 9.39
N ASP A 91 2.64 7.94 9.96
CA ASP A 91 1.68 8.38 10.97
C ASP A 91 1.14 9.79 10.70
N SER A 92 -0.01 10.08 11.33
CA SER A 92 -0.67 11.39 11.26
C SER A 92 -0.10 12.41 12.26
N ASN A 93 0.90 12.05 13.07
CA ASN A 93 1.51 12.97 14.04
C ASN A 93 2.50 13.94 13.37
N SER A 94 2.97 13.60 12.18
CA SER A 94 3.86 14.42 11.36
C SER A 94 3.28 14.63 9.96
N SER A 95 3.92 15.52 9.18
CA SER A 95 3.47 15.84 7.83
C SER A 95 3.56 14.60 6.93
N ILE A 96 2.41 14.08 6.48
CA ILE A 96 2.37 12.94 5.54
C ILE A 96 3.10 13.28 4.23
N ASP A 97 2.97 14.52 3.76
CA ASP A 97 3.71 15.01 2.59
C ASP A 97 5.22 14.82 2.74
N GLU A 98 5.78 15.30 3.85
CA GLU A 98 7.23 15.22 4.09
C GLU A 98 7.70 13.77 4.25
N GLN A 99 6.91 12.93 4.92
CA GLN A 99 7.20 11.51 5.04
C GLN A 99 7.24 10.82 3.66
N LEU A 100 6.23 11.05 2.82
CA LEU A 100 6.17 10.47 1.48
C LEU A 100 7.29 10.98 0.57
N GLU A 101 7.68 12.25 0.68
CA GLU A 101 8.85 12.80 -0.05
C GLU A 101 10.14 12.09 0.35
N VAL A 102 10.37 11.90 1.65
CA VAL A 102 11.56 11.18 2.15
C VAL A 102 11.56 9.74 1.66
N ILE A 103 10.44 9.03 1.80
CA ILE A 103 10.32 7.61 1.40
C ILE A 103 10.53 7.46 -0.11
N PHE A 104 9.79 8.19 -0.94
CA PHE A 104 9.88 8.09 -2.40
C PHE A 104 11.19 8.66 -2.97
N GLY A 105 11.79 9.62 -2.27
CA GLY A 105 13.12 10.15 -2.59
C GLY A 105 14.23 9.10 -2.42
N ASN A 106 14.12 8.27 -1.37
CA ASN A 106 15.16 7.30 -1.01
C ASN A 106 15.11 5.98 -1.79
N VAL A 107 13.97 5.64 -2.39
CA VAL A 107 13.82 4.38 -3.12
C VAL A 107 14.22 4.51 -4.61
N PRO A 108 14.71 3.42 -5.23
CA PRO A 108 15.04 3.40 -6.66
C PRO A 108 13.79 3.38 -7.55
N ASN A 109 14.00 3.53 -8.85
CA ASN A 109 12.95 3.31 -9.85
C ASN A 109 12.48 1.85 -9.83
N ASN A 110 11.20 1.61 -10.08
CA ASN A 110 10.49 0.32 -9.98
C ASN A 110 10.44 -0.30 -8.56
N ALA A 111 10.77 0.46 -7.51
CA ALA A 111 10.65 -0.02 -6.14
C ALA A 111 9.21 -0.34 -5.74
N ARG A 112 9.06 -1.27 -4.78
CA ARG A 112 7.81 -1.62 -4.10
C ARG A 112 7.86 -1.10 -2.68
N VAL A 113 6.94 -0.21 -2.33
CA VAL A 113 6.94 0.44 -1.03
C VAL A 113 5.68 0.04 -0.25
N CYS A 114 5.87 -0.67 0.84
CA CYS A 114 4.80 -0.97 1.78
C CYS A 114 4.72 0.15 2.81
N LEU A 115 3.70 1.00 2.69
CA LEU A 115 3.45 2.06 3.67
C LEU A 115 2.63 1.47 4.81
N VAL A 116 3.25 1.32 5.97
CA VAL A 116 2.66 0.69 7.17
C VAL A 116 2.12 1.75 8.10
N GLY A 117 0.87 1.63 8.52
CA GLY A 117 0.30 2.51 9.54
C GLY A 117 -1.12 2.12 9.94
N ASP A 118 -1.74 2.94 10.79
CA ASP A 118 -3.15 2.78 11.15
C ASP A 118 -4.07 3.26 10.02
N ILE A 119 -4.19 2.46 8.96
CA ILE A 119 -5.04 2.76 7.81
C ILE A 119 -6.56 2.66 8.11
N THR A 120 -6.95 2.43 9.37
CA THR A 120 -8.35 2.32 9.79
C THR A 120 -8.87 3.58 10.50
N GLY A 121 -7.97 4.39 11.03
CA GLY A 121 -8.27 5.62 11.77
C GLY A 121 -8.01 6.92 11.00
N GLU A 122 -7.44 7.91 11.69
CA GLU A 122 -7.19 9.27 11.17
C GLU A 122 -6.25 9.30 9.96
N LEU A 123 -5.26 8.40 9.93
CA LEU A 123 -4.30 8.29 8.83
C LEU A 123 -5.01 7.98 7.49
N LYS A 124 -6.12 7.24 7.51
CA LYS A 124 -6.92 6.98 6.29
C LYS A 124 -7.43 8.28 5.67
N ALA A 125 -7.95 9.19 6.50
CA ALA A 125 -8.51 10.45 6.04
C ALA A 125 -7.44 11.36 5.45
N GLU A 126 -6.25 11.37 6.05
CA GLU A 126 -5.10 12.10 5.53
C GLU A 126 -4.56 11.48 4.24
N LEU A 127 -4.36 10.16 4.19
CA LEU A 127 -3.88 9.45 3.00
C LEU A 127 -4.85 9.59 1.81
N ALA A 128 -6.16 9.65 2.06
CA ALA A 128 -7.16 9.85 1.01
C ALA A 128 -7.03 11.20 0.28
N LYS A 129 -6.34 12.20 0.86
CA LYS A 129 -6.03 13.46 0.18
C LYS A 129 -5.03 13.26 -0.97
N TYR A 130 -4.16 12.27 -0.83
CA TYR A 130 -3.08 11.96 -1.76
C TYR A 130 -3.45 10.82 -2.71
N PHE A 131 -3.96 9.71 -2.15
CA PHE A 131 -4.29 8.50 -2.87
C PHE A 131 -5.78 8.45 -3.14
N ARG A 132 -6.19 8.89 -4.33
CA ARG A 132 -7.61 8.96 -4.70
C ARG A 132 -8.04 7.65 -5.34
N LEU A 133 -9.20 7.14 -4.93
CA LEU A 133 -9.97 6.20 -5.74
C LEU A 133 -10.52 7.00 -6.93
N LEU A 134 -9.98 6.78 -8.12
CA LEU A 134 -10.62 7.26 -9.33
C LEU A 134 -11.88 6.42 -9.53
N HIS A 135 -13.05 7.02 -9.28
CA HIS A 135 -14.35 6.49 -9.67
C HIS A 135 -14.64 6.83 -11.13
#